data_AF-A0A353LHD9-F1
#
_entry.id   AF-A0A353LHD9-F1
#
_cell.length_a   1.000
_cell.length_b   1.000
_cell.length_c   1.000
_cell.angle_alpha   90.00
_cell.angle_beta   90.00
_cell.angle_gamma   90.00
#
_symmetry.space_group_name_H-M   'P 1'
#
loop_
_entity.id
_entity.type
_entity.pdbx_description
1 polymer ?
#
loop_
_entity_poly.entity_id
_entity_poly.type
_entity_poly.pdbx_seq_one_letter_code
_entity_poly.pdbx_strand_id
1 'polypeptide(L)'
;MTPTLYYVVCAVLSVTVLLGISMMSRVKTAVRGNIISAASVLAGIVVTLLYNRIASVGSIYVYMLVGVVIGSAFAVRVKMIQMPQLVALLNGVGGLASALVGILTLLGVGQWVSDFPVFSNVTAVLAIVVGVITLVGSLVAAGKLHKLLSQRPVIWKNHA
;
A
#
# COMPACT_ATOMS: atom_id res chain seq x y z
N MET A 1 22.15 -3.26 -13.41
CA MET A 1 21.76 -4.54 -12.79
C MET A 1 21.14 -5.40 -13.87
N THR A 2 21.42 -6.70 -13.88
CA THR A 2 20.71 -7.64 -14.77
C THR A 2 19.27 -7.85 -14.27
N PRO A 3 18.30 -8.18 -15.15
CA PRO A 3 16.91 -8.43 -14.73
C PRO A 3 16.80 -9.56 -13.70
N THR A 4 17.62 -10.60 -13.84
CA THR A 4 17.68 -11.73 -12.91
C THR A 4 18.11 -11.29 -11.51
N LEU A 5 19.16 -10.47 -11.41
CA LEU A 5 19.61 -9.93 -10.13
C LEU A 5 18.54 -9.05 -9.48
N TYR A 6 17.84 -8.23 -10.26
CA TYR A 6 16.74 -7.41 -9.76
C TYR A 6 15.62 -8.26 -9.15
N TYR A 7 15.15 -9.30 -9.86
CA TYR A 7 14.11 -10.18 -9.33
C TYR A 7 14.56 -10.95 -8.07
N VAL A 8 15.81 -11.39 -8.00
CA VAL A 8 16.36 -12.03 -6.80
C VAL A 8 16.36 -11.06 -5.62
N VAL A 9 16.79 -9.81 -5.82
CA VAL A 9 16.77 -8.79 -4.77
C VAL A 9 15.33 -8.52 -4.31
N CYS A 10 14.37 -8.35 -5.23
CA CYS A 10 12.97 -8.16 -4.88
C CYS A 10 12.38 -9.35 -4.10
N ALA A 11 12.73 -10.59 -4.47
CA ALA A 11 12.31 -11.78 -3.74
C ALA A 11 12.88 -11.82 -2.33
N VAL A 12 14.18 -11.55 -2.16
CA VAL A 12 14.84 -11.50 -0.84
C VAL A 12 14.21 -10.41 0.04
N LEU A 13 13.99 -9.21 -0.49
CA LEU A 13 13.33 -8.13 0.25
C LEU A 13 11.90 -8.51 0.65
N SER A 14 11.15 -9.16 -0.22
CA SER A 14 9.78 -9.61 0.06
C SER A 14 9.76 -10.66 1.18
N VAL A 15 10.67 -11.64 1.13
CA VAL A 15 10.83 -12.62 2.22
C VAL A 15 11.24 -11.94 3.53
N THR A 16 12.09 -10.93 3.47
CA THR A 16 12.54 -10.18 4.66
C THR A 16 11.39 -9.41 5.31
N VAL A 17 10.47 -8.83 4.53
CA VAL A 17 9.22 -8.23 5.04
C VAL A 17 8.36 -9.28 5.74
N LEU A 18 8.19 -10.47 5.15
CA LEU A 18 7.41 -11.55 5.76
C LEU A 18 8.03 -12.06 7.07
N LEU A 19 9.36 -12.15 7.14
CA LEU A 19 10.08 -12.47 8.38
C LEU A 19 9.87 -11.37 9.43
N GLY A 20 9.95 -10.10 9.04
CA GLY A 20 9.67 -8.97 9.92
C GLY A 20 8.25 -9.02 10.51
N ILE A 21 7.24 -9.35 9.69
CA ILE A 21 5.85 -9.56 10.14
C ILE A 21 5.77 -10.77 11.08
N SER A 22 6.40 -11.89 10.76
CA SER A 22 6.44 -13.07 11.63
C SER A 22 7.04 -12.76 13.01
N MET A 23 8.06 -11.91 13.06
CA MET A 23 8.66 -11.42 14.31
C MET A 23 7.74 -10.51 15.12
N MET A 24 6.78 -9.82 14.49
CA MET A 24 5.78 -9.00 15.20
C MET A 24 4.83 -9.84 16.05
N SER A 25 4.64 -11.12 15.72
CA SER A 25 3.80 -12.04 16.50
C SER A 25 4.39 -12.39 17.88
N ARG A 26 5.65 -12.04 18.17
CA ARG A 26 6.28 -12.24 19.48
C ARG A 26 6.68 -10.90 20.08
N VAL A 27 6.19 -10.60 21.29
CA VAL A 27 6.44 -9.32 22.00
C VAL A 27 7.93 -8.97 22.08
N LYS A 28 8.79 -9.96 22.39
CA LYS A 28 10.24 -9.75 22.52
C LYS A 28 10.92 -9.31 21.22
N THR A 29 10.38 -9.67 20.06
CA THR A 29 10.97 -9.37 18.74
C THR A 29 10.17 -8.33 17.94
N ALA A 30 9.01 -7.88 18.44
CA ALA A 30 8.10 -7.04 17.68
C ALA A 30 8.71 -5.72 17.19
N VAL A 31 9.47 -5.04 18.04
CA VAL A 31 10.14 -3.78 17.67
C VAL A 31 11.16 -4.01 16.56
N ARG A 32 11.96 -5.09 16.66
CA ARG A 32 12.94 -5.46 15.63
C ARG A 32 12.26 -5.87 14.33
N GLY A 33 11.18 -6.64 14.41
CA GLY A 33 10.38 -7.04 13.26
C GLY A 33 9.85 -5.82 12.48
N ASN A 34 9.35 -4.81 13.18
CA ASN A 34 8.91 -3.56 12.56
C ASN A 34 10.03 -2.81 11.84
N ILE A 35 11.20 -2.68 12.46
CA ILE A 35 12.35 -2.02 11.85
C ILE A 35 12.82 -2.77 10.60
N ILE A 36 12.89 -4.10 10.65
CA ILE A 36 13.29 -4.94 9.52
C ILE A 36 12.31 -4.76 8.34
N SER A 37 11.00 -4.80 8.60
CA SER A 37 9.99 -4.58 7.56
C SER A 37 10.10 -3.18 6.96
N ALA A 38 10.22 -2.13 7.79
CA ALA A 38 10.35 -0.75 7.32
C ALA A 38 11.61 -0.54 6.47
N ALA A 39 12.76 -1.06 6.92
CA ALA A 39 14.02 -0.98 6.17
C ALA A 39 13.95 -1.75 4.84
N SER A 40 13.28 -2.91 4.82
CA SER A 40 13.11 -3.71 3.60
C SER A 40 12.24 -3.00 2.56
N VAL A 41 11.14 -2.37 2.99
CA VAL A 41 10.28 -1.57 2.10
C VAL A 41 11.04 -0.35 1.56
N LEU A 42 11.79 0.36 2.41
CA LEU A 42 12.61 1.49 1.97
C LEU A 42 13.68 1.05 0.95
N ALA A 43 14.36 -0.07 1.21
CA ALA A 43 15.31 -0.65 0.26
C ALA A 43 14.64 -1.03 -1.07
N GLY A 44 13.42 -1.57 -1.02
CA GLY A 44 12.63 -1.88 -2.23
C GLY A 44 12.32 -0.64 -3.07
N ILE A 45 11.97 0.48 -2.44
CA ILE A 45 11.77 1.77 -3.13
C ILE A 45 13.06 2.20 -3.83
N VAL A 46 14.20 2.17 -3.13
CA VAL A 46 15.50 2.55 -3.69
C VAL A 46 15.89 1.66 -4.87
N VAL A 47 15.78 0.34 -4.72
CA VAL A 47 16.07 -0.63 -5.79
C VAL A 47 15.19 -0.37 -7.02
N THR A 48 13.90 -0.07 -6.82
CA THR A 48 12.96 0.23 -7.91
C THR A 48 13.36 1.52 -8.65
N LEU A 49 13.75 2.57 -7.93
CA LEU A 49 14.18 3.84 -8.54
C LEU A 49 15.45 3.66 -9.39
N LEU A 50 16.42 2.89 -8.88
CA LEU A 50 17.68 2.63 -9.57
C LEU A 50 17.50 1.72 -10.78
N TYR A 51 16.71 0.65 -10.66
CA TYR A 51 16.48 -0.30 -11.75
C TYR A 51 15.77 0.37 -12.94
N ASN A 52 14.73 1.17 -12.67
CA ASN A 52 13.98 1.87 -13.70
C ASN A 52 14.68 3.16 -14.19
N ARG A 53 15.86 3.51 -13.64
CA ARG A 53 16.62 4.73 -13.98
C ARG A 53 15.81 6.03 -13.81
N ILE A 54 14.89 6.05 -12.85
CA ILE A 54 14.01 7.19 -12.55
C ILE A 54 14.46 7.99 -11.33
N ALA A 55 15.64 7.69 -10.79
CA ALA A 55 16.22 8.43 -9.65
C ALA A 55 16.51 9.91 -9.95
N SER A 56 16.61 10.32 -11.22
CA SER A 56 16.78 11.74 -11.58
C SER A 56 15.47 12.52 -11.63
N VAL A 57 14.32 11.84 -11.56
CA VAL A 57 13.00 12.47 -11.67
C VAL A 57 12.64 13.15 -10.34
N GLY A 58 12.93 14.45 -10.25
CA GLY A 58 12.72 15.26 -9.05
C GLY A 58 11.30 15.23 -8.48
N SER A 59 10.28 15.12 -9.35
CA SER A 59 8.88 15.12 -8.93
C SER A 59 8.51 13.93 -8.04
N ILE A 60 9.15 12.77 -8.20
CA ILE A 60 8.91 11.59 -7.36
C ILE A 60 9.23 11.91 -5.90
N TYR A 61 10.34 12.60 -5.64
CA TYR A 61 10.75 12.96 -4.29
C TYR A 61 9.79 13.97 -3.67
N VAL A 62 9.24 14.89 -4.46
CA VAL A 62 8.22 15.84 -3.98
C VAL A 62 6.95 15.10 -3.55
N TYR A 63 6.42 14.21 -4.38
CA TYR A 63 5.22 13.43 -4.02
C TYR A 63 5.47 12.49 -2.85
N MET A 64 6.65 11.86 -2.77
CA MET A 64 7.05 11.04 -1.63
C MET A 64 7.15 11.86 -0.35
N LEU A 65 7.76 13.05 -0.41
CA LEU A 65 7.88 13.96 0.72
C LEU A 65 6.49 14.38 1.23
N VAL A 66 5.59 14.76 0.33
CA VAL A 66 4.20 15.10 0.68
C VAL A 66 3.51 13.93 1.38
N GLY A 67 3.64 12.72 0.84
CA GLY A 67 3.09 11.50 1.45
C GLY A 67 3.68 11.22 2.85
N VAL A 68 4.99 11.34 3.02
CA VAL A 68 5.68 11.16 4.31
C VAL A 68 5.24 12.21 5.31
N VAL A 69 5.15 13.48 4.92
CA VAL A 69 4.72 14.58 5.80
C VAL A 69 3.29 14.36 6.28
N ILE A 70 2.36 14.08 5.37
CA ILE A 70 0.95 13.85 5.71
C ILE A 70 0.81 12.59 6.57
N GLY A 71 1.43 11.48 6.16
CA GLY A 71 1.34 10.21 6.87
C GLY A 71 1.92 10.26 8.28
N SER A 72 3.12 10.85 8.44
CA SER A 72 3.76 11.01 9.75
C SER A 72 3.00 11.99 10.65
N ALA A 73 2.48 13.08 10.09
CA ALA A 73 1.66 14.03 10.86
C ALA A 73 0.42 13.36 11.46
N PHE A 74 -0.29 12.53 10.69
CA PHE A 74 -1.42 11.77 11.23
C PHE A 74 -0.97 10.71 12.25
N ALA A 75 0.10 9.96 11.96
CA ALA A 75 0.60 8.92 12.86
C ALA A 75 1.01 9.45 14.25
N VAL A 76 1.60 10.65 14.32
CA VAL A 76 2.08 11.24 15.58
C VAL A 76 0.97 11.97 16.34
N ARG A 77 0.00 12.57 15.66
CA ARG A 77 -1.04 13.41 16.30
C ARG A 77 -2.24 12.63 16.81
N VAL A 78 -2.51 11.43 16.29
CA VAL A 78 -3.69 10.63 16.66
C VAL A 78 -3.50 9.95 18.02
N LYS A 79 -4.53 9.98 18.86
CA LYS A 79 -4.50 9.32 20.17
C LYS A 79 -4.48 7.80 20.02
N MET A 80 -3.85 7.08 20.96
CA MET A 80 -3.80 5.61 20.94
C MET A 80 -5.19 4.94 20.86
N ILE A 81 -6.20 5.55 21.49
CA ILE A 81 -7.61 5.09 21.44
C ILE A 81 -8.25 5.21 20.04
N GLN A 82 -7.67 6.03 19.16
CA GLN A 82 -8.11 6.28 17.79
C GLN A 82 -7.23 5.52 16.77
N MET A 83 -6.30 4.67 17.21
CA MET A 83 -5.48 3.88 16.28
C MET A 83 -6.31 2.99 15.34
N PRO A 84 -7.41 2.34 15.77
CA PRO A 84 -8.19 1.50 14.85
C PRO A 84 -8.74 2.24 13.63
N GLN A 85 -9.24 3.46 13.80
CA GLN A 85 -9.75 4.27 12.68
C GLN A 85 -8.63 4.79 11.77
N LEU A 86 -7.46 5.13 12.35
CA LEU A 86 -6.31 5.57 11.56
C LEU A 86 -5.77 4.42 10.70
N VAL A 87 -5.63 3.22 11.28
CA VAL A 87 -5.19 2.02 10.55
C VAL A 87 -6.16 1.68 9.42
N ALA A 88 -7.47 1.77 9.66
CA ALA A 88 -8.48 1.61 8.61
C ALA A 88 -8.28 2.64 7.49
N LEU A 89 -8.12 3.91 7.82
CA LEU A 89 -7.97 4.98 6.83
C LEU A 89 -6.67 4.83 6.01
N LEU A 90 -5.55 4.49 6.65
CA LEU A 90 -4.26 4.25 5.97
C LEU A 90 -4.34 3.05 5.01
N ASN A 91 -5.07 2.00 5.38
CA ASN A 91 -5.34 0.88 4.47
C ASN A 91 -6.21 1.31 3.27
N GLY A 92 -7.18 2.18 3.49
CA GLY A 92 -7.99 2.78 2.42
C GLY A 92 -7.16 3.60 1.43
N VAL A 93 -6.19 4.38 1.92
CA VAL A 93 -5.24 5.13 1.06
C VAL A 93 -4.39 4.17 0.22
N GLY A 94 -3.95 3.04 0.78
CA GLY A 94 -3.28 1.99 0.02
C GLY A 94 -4.15 1.38 -1.08
N GLY A 95 -5.44 1.14 -0.79
CA GLY A 95 -6.44 0.71 -1.78
C GLY A 95 -6.63 1.71 -2.91
N LEU A 96 -6.73 3.01 -2.59
CA LEU A 96 -6.80 4.08 -3.58
C LEU A 96 -5.55 4.14 -4.46
N ALA A 97 -4.36 3.98 -3.88
CA ALA A 97 -3.12 3.93 -4.65
C ALA A 97 -3.11 2.75 -5.64
N SER A 98 -3.54 1.55 -5.22
CA SER A 98 -3.68 0.38 -6.09
C SER A 98 -4.68 0.63 -7.23
N ALA A 99 -5.82 1.26 -6.94
CA ALA A 99 -6.82 1.57 -7.95
C ALA A 99 -6.30 2.60 -8.97
N LEU A 100 -5.61 3.65 -8.54
CA LEU A 100 -4.99 4.63 -9.43
C LEU A 100 -3.93 3.99 -10.34
N VAL A 101 -3.08 3.11 -9.80
CA VAL A 101 -2.10 2.37 -10.61
C VAL A 101 -2.80 1.49 -11.66
N GLY A 102 -3.89 0.81 -11.30
CA GLY A 102 -4.69 0.04 -12.25
C GLY A 102 -5.29 0.92 -13.37
N ILE A 103 -5.82 2.10 -13.04
CA ILE A 103 -6.36 3.04 -14.04
C ILE A 103 -5.25 3.51 -14.99
N LEU A 104 -4.08 3.90 -14.46
CA LEU A 104 -2.95 4.34 -15.28
C LEU A 104 -2.48 3.23 -16.24
N THR A 105 -2.44 1.99 -15.79
CA THR A 105 -2.11 0.82 -16.63
C THR A 105 -3.11 0.65 -17.77
N LEU A 106 -4.42 0.78 -17.53
CA LEU A 106 -5.44 0.70 -18.59
C LEU A 106 -5.37 1.85 -19.59
N LEU A 107 -4.96 3.04 -19.14
CA LEU A 107 -4.72 4.19 -20.00
C LEU A 107 -3.40 4.10 -20.78
N GLY A 108 -2.60 3.04 -20.56
CA GLY A 108 -1.29 2.86 -21.20
C GLY A 108 -0.21 3.81 -20.67
N VAL A 109 -0.46 4.49 -19.55
CA VAL A 109 0.47 5.47 -18.98
C VAL A 109 1.56 4.75 -18.19
N GLY A 110 2.82 4.94 -18.60
CA GLY A 110 3.97 4.34 -17.91
C GLY A 110 4.18 2.85 -18.20
N GLN A 111 3.52 2.29 -19.21
CA GLN A 111 3.74 0.93 -19.67
C GLN A 111 4.78 0.90 -20.80
N TRP A 112 5.77 0.02 -20.67
CA TRP A 112 6.57 -0.42 -21.82
C TRP A 112 5.71 -1.36 -22.67
N VAL A 113 6.03 -1.50 -23.97
CA VAL A 113 5.29 -2.40 -24.89
C VAL A 113 5.09 -3.75 -24.21
N SER A 114 3.84 -4.08 -23.90
CA SER A 114 3.50 -5.29 -23.17
C SER A 114 3.39 -6.45 -24.15
N ASP A 115 4.23 -7.47 -23.99
CA ASP A 115 4.14 -8.72 -24.78
C ASP A 115 2.80 -9.47 -24.56
N PHE A 116 2.12 -9.18 -23.44
CA PHE A 116 0.84 -9.79 -23.05
C PHE A 116 -0.21 -8.74 -22.64
N PRO A 117 -0.82 -8.03 -23.61
CA PRO A 117 -1.74 -6.92 -23.32
C PRO A 117 -3.00 -7.36 -22.57
N VAL A 118 -3.54 -8.56 -22.88
CA VAL A 118 -4.74 -9.09 -22.22
C VAL A 118 -4.49 -9.34 -20.73
N PHE A 119 -3.33 -9.91 -20.38
CA PHE A 119 -2.99 -10.18 -18.98
C PHE A 119 -2.81 -8.89 -18.19
N SER A 120 -2.14 -7.89 -18.76
CA SER A 120 -1.98 -6.57 -18.14
C SER A 120 -3.34 -5.90 -17.89
N ASN A 121 -4.24 -5.93 -18.86
CA ASN A 121 -5.56 -5.32 -18.72
C ASN A 121 -6.42 -6.02 -17.66
N VAL A 122 -6.42 -7.36 -17.62
CA VAL A 122 -7.18 -8.12 -16.61
C VAL A 122 -6.68 -7.83 -15.20
N THR A 123 -5.35 -7.85 -15.01
CA THR A 123 -4.76 -7.57 -13.69
C THR A 123 -4.95 -6.11 -13.26
N ALA A 124 -4.95 -5.17 -14.20
CA ALA A 124 -5.27 -3.77 -13.95
C ALA A 124 -6.73 -3.57 -13.52
N VAL A 125 -7.70 -4.20 -14.19
CA VAL A 125 -9.11 -4.18 -13.78
C VAL A 125 -9.26 -4.77 -12.37
N LEU A 126 -8.58 -5.89 -12.07
CA LEU A 126 -8.62 -6.50 -10.75
C LEU A 126 -8.06 -5.56 -9.67
N ALA A 127 -6.95 -4.86 -9.96
CA ALA A 127 -6.35 -3.88 -9.05
C ALA A 127 -7.30 -2.70 -8.76
N ILE A 128 -8.08 -2.26 -9.76
CA ILE A 128 -9.12 -1.24 -9.59
C ILE A 128 -10.24 -1.74 -8.68
N VAL A 129 -10.80 -2.92 -8.97
CA VAL A 129 -11.92 -3.48 -8.21
C VAL A 129 -11.54 -3.69 -6.75
N VAL A 130 -10.41 -4.38 -6.50
CA VAL A 130 -9.93 -4.63 -5.14
C VAL A 130 -9.55 -3.33 -4.44
N GLY A 131 -8.91 -2.39 -5.14
CA GLY A 131 -8.53 -1.09 -4.60
C GLY A 131 -9.72 -0.24 -4.17
N VAL A 132 -10.75 -0.15 -5.00
CA VAL A 132 -11.99 0.60 -4.71
C VAL A 132 -12.77 -0.05 -3.57
N ILE A 133 -12.91 -1.38 -3.57
CA ILE A 133 -13.56 -2.11 -2.45
C ILE A 133 -12.81 -1.82 -1.14
N THR A 134 -11.47 -1.87 -1.17
CA THR A 134 -10.64 -1.61 0.01
C THR A 134 -10.80 -0.17 0.50
N LEU A 135 -10.84 0.81 -0.42
CA LEU A 135 -11.07 2.21 -0.10
C LEU A 135 -12.43 2.43 0.55
N VAL A 136 -13.50 1.96 -0.10
CA VAL A 136 -14.88 2.15 0.39
C VAL A 136 -15.07 1.45 1.73
N GLY A 137 -14.63 0.20 1.86
CA GLY A 137 -14.71 -0.56 3.11
C GLY A 137 -13.95 0.12 4.25
N SER A 138 -12.76 0.65 3.95
CA SER A 138 -11.93 1.38 4.92
C SER A 138 -12.58 2.70 5.38
N LEU A 139 -13.20 3.45 4.46
CA LEU A 139 -13.92 4.68 4.79
C LEU A 139 -15.15 4.41 5.67
N VAL A 140 -15.91 3.35 5.36
CA VAL A 140 -17.06 2.94 6.20
C VAL A 140 -16.59 2.49 7.58
N ALA A 141 -15.52 1.68 7.66
CA ALA A 141 -14.96 1.22 8.92
C ALA A 141 -14.44 2.39 9.79
N ALA A 142 -13.66 3.30 9.19
CA ALA A 142 -13.17 4.50 9.87
C ALA A 142 -14.33 5.41 10.31
N GLY A 143 -15.36 5.60 9.47
CA GLY A 143 -16.55 6.40 9.80
C GLY A 143 -17.34 5.84 10.98
N LYS A 144 -17.49 4.52 11.08
CA LYS A 144 -18.13 3.86 12.23
C LYS A 144 -17.30 4.00 13.50
N LEU A 145 -15.99 3.79 13.42
CA LEU A 145 -15.08 3.93 14.57
C LEU A 145 -14.98 5.38 15.06
N HIS A 146 -15.05 6.34 14.15
CA HIS A 146 -15.08 7.78 14.47
C HIS A 146 -16.46 8.30 14.89
N LYS A 147 -17.47 7.42 14.99
CA LYS A 147 -18.86 7.77 15.34
C LYS A 147 -19.52 8.77 14.37
N LEU A 148 -19.00 8.90 13.15
CA LEU A 148 -19.65 9.64 12.06
C LEU A 148 -20.80 8.82 11.45
N LEU A 149 -20.67 7.50 11.47
CA LEU A 149 -21.68 6.54 11.03
C LEU A 149 -22.17 5.72 12.22
N SER A 150 -23.40 5.19 12.11
CA SER A 150 -23.93 4.26 13.12
C SER A 150 -23.04 3.03 13.24
N GLN A 151 -22.62 2.74 14.46
CA GLN A 151 -21.84 1.54 14.78
C GLN A 151 -22.69 0.26 14.70
N ARG A 152 -24.02 0.39 14.75
CA ARG A 152 -24.92 -0.75 14.65
C ARG A 152 -24.82 -1.40 13.26
N PRO A 153 -24.97 -2.73 13.16
CA PRO A 153 -25.12 -3.39 11.87
C PRO A 153 -26.29 -2.77 11.09
N VAL A 154 -26.05 -2.46 9.83
CA VAL A 154 -27.11 -2.02 8.90
C VAL A 154 -27.57 -3.28 8.17
N ILE A 155 -28.77 -3.75 8.50
CA ILE A 155 -29.31 -4.99 7.94
C ILE A 155 -30.22 -4.61 6.78
N TRP A 156 -29.84 -5.00 5.56
CA TRP A 156 -30.66 -4.81 4.38
C TRP A 156 -31.50 -6.05 4.10
N LYS A 157 -32.75 -5.86 3.68
CA LYS A 157 -33.63 -6.97 3.30
C LYS A 157 -32.98 -7.72 2.12
N ASN A 158 -32.85 -9.04 2.23
CA ASN A 158 -32.26 -9.95 1.24
C ASN A 158 -30.75 -9.76 0.98
N HIS A 159 -30.02 -9.11 1.89
CA HIS A 159 -28.56 -9.14 1.86
C HIS A 159 -28.07 -10.33 2.70
N ALA A 160 -27.37 -11.27 2.07
CA ALA A 160 -26.80 -12.44 2.73
C ALA A 160 -25.72 -12.07 3.75
#